data_AF-A0A249P5M2-F1
#
_entry.id   AF-A0A249P5M2-F1
#
_cell.length_a   1.000
_cell.length_b   1.000
_cell.length_c   1.000
_cell.angle_alpha   90.00
_cell.angle_beta   90.00
_cell.angle_gamma   90.00
#
_symmetry.space_group_name_H-M   'P 1'
#
loop_
_entity.id
_entity.type
_entity.pdbx_description
1 polymer ?
#
loop_
_entity_poly.entity_id
_entity_poly.type
_entity_poly.pdbx_seq_one_letter_code
_entity_poly.pdbx_strand_id
1 'polypeptide(L)'
;MAFNIGKPLSSINTLSSSFNQEVPTGGAWDVAYDIWDSSNKHEIMLWTNYTGNSDGSGNVKPISYHYAPSGAAIPVYSNVNVGGATWNVFEGEGPDGHKVISLLRTSKTNSGTVDIKSILQWIKSKGYFGDIEVGSVQYGVEITSSPGGKNFNFNNWSVTSK
;
A
#
# COMPACT_ATOMS: atom_id res chain seq x y z
N MET A 1 0.72 -0.58 -14.04
CA MET A 1 1.61 -1.62 -14.63
C MET A 1 1.99 -2.59 -13.52
N ALA A 2 2.21 -3.86 -13.82
CA ALA A 2 2.58 -4.88 -12.84
C ALA A 2 3.97 -5.44 -13.14
N PHE A 3 4.79 -5.62 -12.10
CA PHE A 3 6.08 -6.31 -12.17
C PHE A 3 5.95 -7.65 -11.44
N ASN A 4 6.07 -8.76 -12.17
CA ASN A 4 5.95 -10.10 -11.61
C ASN A 4 7.25 -10.51 -10.91
N ILE A 5 7.11 -11.06 -9.71
CA ILE A 5 8.21 -11.54 -8.87
C ILE A 5 8.32 -13.06 -8.95
N GLY A 6 7.23 -13.78 -8.63
CA GLY A 6 7.14 -15.25 -8.74
C GLY A 6 8.17 -16.01 -7.90
N LYS A 7 8.45 -15.54 -6.68
CA LYS A 7 9.47 -16.13 -5.80
C LYS A 7 8.99 -16.16 -4.35
N PRO A 8 9.33 -17.21 -3.57
CA PRO A 8 9.14 -17.21 -2.12
C PRO A 8 9.82 -16.01 -1.47
N LEU A 9 9.15 -15.35 -0.52
CA LEU A 9 9.67 -14.18 0.19
C LEU A 9 11.04 -14.47 0.85
N SER A 10 11.26 -15.68 1.35
CA SER A 10 12.54 -16.13 1.90
C SER A 10 13.69 -16.16 0.89
N SER A 11 13.39 -16.38 -0.39
CA SER A 11 14.39 -16.53 -1.46
C SER A 11 14.78 -15.21 -2.14
N ILE A 12 13.98 -14.15 -1.94
CA ILE A 12 14.24 -12.83 -2.52
C ILE A 12 15.29 -12.14 -1.66
N ASN A 13 16.44 -11.78 -2.22
CA ASN A 13 17.50 -11.06 -1.51
C ASN A 13 17.17 -9.59 -1.35
N THR A 14 16.67 -8.97 -2.41
CA THR A 14 16.25 -7.56 -2.44
C THR A 14 14.90 -7.46 -3.12
N LEU A 15 13.97 -6.72 -2.51
CA LEU A 15 12.76 -6.24 -3.17
C LEU A 15 12.55 -4.78 -2.79
N SER A 16 12.92 -3.88 -3.69
CA SER A 16 12.79 -2.45 -3.50
C SER A 16 12.13 -1.80 -4.70
N SER A 17 11.38 -0.74 -4.47
CA SER A 17 10.80 0.06 -5.54
C SER A 17 11.06 1.54 -5.32
N SER A 18 11.24 2.29 -6.41
CA SER A 18 11.24 3.74 -6.39
C SER A 18 10.10 4.28 -7.24
N PHE A 19 9.54 5.42 -6.82
CA PHE A 19 8.46 6.10 -7.52
C PHE A 19 8.70 7.61 -7.57
N ASN A 20 8.16 8.22 -8.62
CA ASN A 20 8.00 9.65 -8.75
C ASN A 20 6.71 9.94 -9.52
N GLN A 21 5.84 10.77 -8.94
CA GLN A 21 4.56 11.12 -9.51
C GLN A 21 4.23 12.60 -9.27
N GLU A 22 3.18 13.06 -9.93
CA GLU A 22 2.49 14.29 -9.61
C GLU A 22 0.99 14.00 -9.52
N VAL A 23 0.37 14.54 -8.47
CA VAL A 23 -1.04 14.31 -8.15
C VAL A 23 -1.80 15.62 -8.15
N PRO A 24 -3.10 15.60 -8.49
CA PRO A 24 -3.92 16.79 -8.49
C PRO A 24 -4.19 17.26 -7.06
N THR A 25 -4.57 18.53 -6.91
CA THR A 25 -5.18 19.02 -5.68
C THR A 25 -6.66 18.63 -5.63
N GLY A 26 -7.10 18.05 -4.50
CA GLY A 26 -8.49 17.67 -4.27
C GLY A 26 -8.92 16.38 -4.97
N GLY A 27 -10.21 16.04 -4.84
CA GLY A 27 -10.75 14.71 -5.21
C GLY A 27 -10.63 13.70 -4.07
N ALA A 28 -11.15 12.50 -4.29
CA ALA A 28 -11.04 11.36 -3.39
C ALA A 28 -10.28 10.25 -4.12
N TRP A 29 -9.00 10.11 -3.80
CA TRP A 29 -8.09 9.12 -4.38
C TRP A 29 -6.97 8.77 -3.40
N ASP A 30 -6.35 7.63 -3.66
CA ASP A 30 -5.03 7.29 -3.14
C ASP A 30 -4.09 6.89 -4.30
N VAL A 31 -2.81 7.02 -4.03
CA VAL A 31 -1.75 6.46 -4.85
C VAL A 31 -0.97 5.50 -3.97
N ALA A 32 -0.91 4.26 -4.43
CA ALA A 32 -0.43 3.16 -3.64
C ALA A 32 0.38 2.18 -4.48
N TYR A 33 1.26 1.47 -3.76
CA TYR A 33 1.63 0.13 -4.19
C TYR A 33 0.50 -0.83 -3.91
N ASP A 34 0.31 -1.76 -4.83
CA ASP A 34 -0.53 -2.93 -4.63
C ASP A 34 0.32 -4.19 -4.89
N ILE A 35 0.52 -4.98 -3.84
CA ILE A 35 1.47 -6.10 -3.81
C ILE A 35 0.70 -7.37 -3.48
N TRP A 36 0.73 -8.32 -4.41
CA TRP A 36 -0.03 -9.56 -4.32
C TRP A 36 0.90 -10.76 -4.11
N ASP A 37 0.45 -11.72 -3.32
CA ASP A 37 1.01 -13.08 -3.37
C ASP A 37 0.51 -13.83 -4.62
N SER A 38 1.24 -14.86 -5.07
CA SER A 38 0.90 -15.59 -6.31
C SER A 38 -0.46 -16.30 -6.25
N SER A 39 -1.01 -16.51 -5.05
CA SER A 39 -2.32 -17.14 -4.84
C SER A 39 -3.49 -16.15 -4.74
N ASN A 40 -3.21 -14.84 -4.81
CA ASN A 40 -4.16 -13.75 -4.62
C ASN A 40 -4.98 -13.88 -3.32
N LYS A 41 -4.34 -14.34 -2.23
CA LYS A 41 -4.94 -14.45 -0.90
C LYS A 41 -4.55 -13.30 0.01
N HIS A 42 -3.45 -12.61 -0.30
CA HIS A 42 -2.93 -11.48 0.45
C HIS A 42 -2.64 -10.32 -0.48
N GLU A 43 -3.28 -9.19 -0.21
CA GLU A 43 -3.05 -7.89 -0.83
C GLU A 43 -2.38 -6.98 0.19
N ILE A 44 -1.21 -6.45 -0.14
CA ILE A 44 -0.48 -5.50 0.70
C ILE A 44 -0.47 -4.17 -0.05
N MET A 45 -1.24 -3.21 0.47
CA MET A 45 -1.30 -1.87 -0.09
C MET A 45 -0.37 -0.93 0.67
N LEU A 46 0.47 -0.16 -0.03
CA LEU A 46 1.33 0.86 0.58
C LEU A 46 0.96 2.23 0.02
N TRP A 47 0.16 3.00 0.77
CA TRP A 47 -0.34 4.29 0.32
C TRP A 47 0.72 5.37 0.54
N THR A 48 1.28 5.87 -0.56
CA THR A 48 2.37 6.85 -0.55
C THR A 48 1.86 8.29 -0.58
N ASN A 49 0.70 8.52 -1.20
CA ASN A 49 -0.02 9.79 -1.22
C ASN A 49 -1.52 9.56 -1.36
N TYR A 50 -2.36 10.44 -0.81
CA TYR A 50 -3.83 10.27 -0.79
C TYR A 50 -4.49 11.54 -0.25
N THR A 51 -5.80 11.72 -0.50
CA THR A 51 -6.54 12.90 -0.01
C THR A 51 -7.20 12.75 1.37
N GLY A 52 -7.30 11.53 1.90
CA GLY A 52 -7.71 11.25 3.29
C GLY A 52 -6.64 11.57 4.35
N ASN A 53 -6.79 11.06 5.57
CA ASN A 53 -5.84 11.25 6.67
C ASN A 53 -5.17 9.93 7.07
N SER A 54 -3.92 10.00 7.53
CA SER A 54 -3.15 8.81 7.93
C SER A 54 -3.74 8.05 9.12
N ASP A 55 -4.62 8.69 9.88
CA ASP A 55 -5.33 8.09 11.02
C ASP A 55 -6.58 7.30 10.59
N GLY A 56 -6.83 7.14 9.28
CA GLY A 56 -7.98 6.41 8.73
C GLY A 56 -9.24 7.26 8.61
N SER A 57 -9.18 8.56 8.91
CA SER A 57 -10.27 9.51 8.70
C SER A 57 -10.18 10.21 7.34
N GLY A 58 -11.18 11.04 7.04
CA GLY A 58 -11.23 11.83 5.81
C GLY A 58 -12.11 11.22 4.71
N ASN A 59 -11.90 11.68 3.49
CA ASN A 59 -12.74 11.38 2.33
C ASN A 59 -12.37 10.08 1.59
N VAL A 60 -11.20 9.52 1.87
CA VAL A 60 -10.69 8.24 1.36
C VAL A 60 -10.13 7.47 2.55
N LYS A 61 -10.42 6.18 2.63
CA LYS A 61 -10.10 5.34 3.78
C LYS A 61 -9.64 3.96 3.29
N PRO A 62 -8.68 3.32 3.97
CA PRO A 62 -8.30 1.96 3.65
C PRO A 62 -9.43 0.98 3.96
N ILE A 63 -9.39 -0.19 3.32
CA ILE A 63 -10.18 -1.35 3.73
C ILE A 63 -9.81 -1.71 5.17
N SER A 64 -10.82 -1.83 6.04
CA SER A 64 -10.63 -2.08 7.47
C SER A 64 -11.75 -2.95 8.03
N TYR A 65 -11.45 -3.80 9.02
CA TYR A 65 -12.47 -4.41 9.90
C TYR A 65 -12.90 -3.49 11.05
N HIS A 66 -12.07 -2.48 11.37
CA HIS A 66 -12.25 -1.63 12.54
C HIS A 66 -12.62 -0.21 12.13
N TYR A 67 -13.79 0.25 12.55
CA TYR A 67 -14.27 1.61 12.33
C TYR A 67 -14.76 2.25 13.63
N ALA A 68 -14.41 3.52 13.80
CA ALA A 68 -15.01 4.37 14.83
C ALA A 68 -16.46 4.72 14.46
N PRO A 69 -17.31 5.15 15.42
CA PRO A 69 -18.66 5.65 15.12
C PRO A 69 -18.69 6.83 14.14
N SER A 70 -17.60 7.59 14.03
CA SER A 70 -17.43 8.64 13.01
C SER A 70 -17.25 8.10 11.58
N GLY A 71 -17.10 6.79 11.44
CA GLY A 71 -16.76 6.09 10.21
C GLY A 71 -15.28 6.13 9.85
N ALA A 72 -14.40 6.69 10.69
CA ALA A 72 -12.96 6.60 10.47
C ALA A 72 -12.49 5.16 10.66
N ALA A 73 -11.64 4.66 9.75
CA ALA A 73 -10.94 3.40 9.96
C ALA A 73 -9.99 3.55 11.16
N ILE A 74 -9.84 2.51 11.98
CA ILE A 74 -8.95 2.54 13.15
C ILE A 74 -7.69 1.73 12.83
N PRO A 75 -6.49 2.32 12.94
CA PRO A 75 -5.26 1.58 12.70
C PRO A 75 -5.03 0.52 13.78
N VAL A 76 -4.65 -0.69 13.36
CA VAL A 76 -4.24 -1.78 14.27
C VAL A 76 -2.79 -1.63 14.74
N TYR A 77 -1.96 -0.91 13.96
CA TYR A 77 -0.65 -0.44 14.41
C TYR A 77 -0.43 1.01 13.98
N SER A 78 0.18 1.82 14.84
CA SER A 78 0.47 3.22 14.54
C SER A 78 1.97 3.51 14.58
N ASN A 79 2.40 4.45 13.74
CA ASN A 79 3.79 4.94 13.68
C ASN A 79 4.84 3.83 13.48
N VAL A 80 4.53 2.82 12.68
CA VAL A 80 5.46 1.73 12.35
C VAL A 80 6.54 2.27 11.42
N ASN A 81 7.79 2.28 11.87
CA ASN A 81 8.94 2.68 11.05
C ASN A 81 9.55 1.45 10.38
N VAL A 82 9.31 1.30 9.08
CA VAL A 82 9.78 0.16 8.28
C VAL A 82 9.83 0.55 6.80
N GLY A 83 10.73 -0.07 6.04
CA GLY A 83 10.78 0.10 4.59
C GLY A 83 11.15 1.50 4.11
N GLY A 84 11.73 2.34 4.98
CA GLY A 84 12.14 3.71 4.68
C GLY A 84 11.09 4.80 4.95
N ALA A 85 9.97 4.47 5.62
CA ALA A 85 8.96 5.44 6.00
C ALA A 85 8.26 5.07 7.33
N THR A 86 7.36 5.93 7.77
CA THR A 86 6.49 5.70 8.93
C THR A 86 5.05 5.50 8.47
N TRP A 87 4.41 4.45 8.98
CA TRP A 87 3.11 3.98 8.52
C TRP A 87 2.12 3.79 9.67
N ASN A 88 0.84 4.05 9.39
CA ASN A 88 -0.27 3.51 10.16
C ASN A 88 -0.86 2.33 9.38
N VAL A 89 -1.13 1.23 10.08
CA VAL A 89 -1.47 -0.06 9.46
C VAL A 89 -2.91 -0.41 9.76
N PHE A 90 -3.63 -0.85 8.73
CA PHE A 90 -5.03 -1.25 8.75
C PHE A 90 -5.14 -2.66 8.16
N GLU A 91 -6.13 -3.40 8.60
CA GLU A 91 -6.40 -4.76 8.13
C GLU A 91 -7.88 -4.93 7.80
N GLY A 92 -8.17 -5.66 6.72
CA GLY A 92 -9.54 -5.96 6.32
C GLY A 92 -9.63 -7.12 5.33
N GLU A 93 -10.75 -7.16 4.62
CA GLU A 93 -11.03 -8.15 3.57
C GLU A 93 -11.46 -7.44 2.30
N GLY A 94 -10.88 -7.83 1.17
CA GLY A 94 -11.34 -7.39 -0.14
C GLY A 94 -12.60 -8.15 -0.58
N PRO A 95 -13.21 -7.72 -1.70
CA PRO A 95 -14.49 -8.26 -2.16
C PRO A 95 -14.46 -9.77 -2.46
N ASP A 96 -13.30 -10.33 -2.82
CA ASP A 96 -13.12 -11.74 -3.16
C ASP A 96 -12.69 -12.60 -1.95
N GLY A 97 -12.75 -12.05 -0.73
CA GLY A 97 -12.40 -12.75 0.50
C GLY A 97 -10.89 -12.80 0.77
N HIS A 98 -10.06 -12.10 -0.02
CA HIS A 98 -8.63 -12.00 0.22
C HIS A 98 -8.33 -11.02 1.35
N LYS A 99 -7.25 -11.26 2.08
CA LYS A 99 -6.85 -10.40 3.20
C LYS A 99 -6.11 -9.17 2.69
N VAL A 100 -6.52 -8.00 3.16
CA VAL A 100 -5.91 -6.72 2.78
C VAL A 100 -5.19 -6.14 3.98
N ILE A 101 -3.91 -5.80 3.81
CA ILE A 101 -3.12 -5.05 4.80
C ILE A 101 -2.70 -3.73 4.15
N SER A 102 -3.30 -2.63 4.59
CA SER A 102 -2.99 -1.29 4.09
C SER A 102 -2.07 -0.55 5.04
N LEU A 103 -0.93 -0.09 4.54
CA LEU A 103 0.01 0.77 5.23
C LEU A 103 -0.11 2.18 4.67
N LEU A 104 -0.65 3.11 5.48
CA LEU A 104 -0.79 4.52 5.12
C LEU A 104 0.40 5.31 5.62
N ARG A 105 1.16 5.93 4.70
CA ARG A 105 2.30 6.75 5.07
C ARG A 105 1.84 7.96 5.86
N THR A 106 2.49 8.24 7.00
CA THR A 106 2.11 9.38 7.87
C THR A 106 2.54 10.72 7.28
N SER A 107 3.64 10.75 6.54
CA SER A 107 4.08 11.89 5.73
C SER A 107 3.96 11.58 4.24
N LYS A 108 2.87 12.04 3.62
CA LYS A 108 2.59 11.86 2.19
C LYS A 108 3.71 12.44 1.32
N THR A 109 4.01 11.79 0.21
CA THR A 109 5.05 12.25 -0.72
C THR A 109 4.73 11.88 -2.16
N ASN A 110 5.28 12.65 -3.09
CA ASN A 110 5.22 12.40 -4.52
C ASN A 110 6.40 11.58 -5.05
N SER A 111 7.41 11.35 -4.22
CA SER A 111 8.56 10.53 -4.60
C SER A 111 9.20 9.84 -3.40
N GLY A 112 9.87 8.73 -3.68
CA GLY A 112 10.65 8.02 -2.69
C GLY A 112 11.06 6.63 -3.15
N THR A 113 11.81 5.96 -2.28
CA THR A 113 12.17 4.55 -2.40
C THR A 113 11.56 3.81 -1.21
N VAL A 114 10.98 2.65 -1.48
CA VAL A 114 10.39 1.75 -0.49
C VAL A 114 11.16 0.44 -0.52
N ASP A 115 11.64 0.00 0.64
CA ASP A 115 12.12 -1.37 0.83
C ASP A 115 10.93 -2.28 1.16
N ILE A 116 10.33 -2.82 0.10
CA ILE A 116 9.15 -3.68 0.15
C ILE A 116 9.47 -4.98 0.88
N LYS A 117 10.67 -5.55 0.68
CA LYS A 117 11.05 -6.80 1.37
C LYS A 117 10.96 -6.63 2.88
N SER A 118 11.52 -5.55 3.42
CA SER A 118 11.47 -5.27 4.86
C SER A 118 10.04 -5.11 5.37
N ILE A 119 9.14 -4.50 4.59
CA ILE A 119 7.73 -4.39 4.94
C ILE A 119 7.06 -5.76 4.97
N LEU A 120 7.23 -6.58 3.93
CA LEU A 120 6.64 -7.93 3.88
C LEU A 120 7.16 -8.82 5.00
N GLN A 121 8.45 -8.72 5.36
CA GLN A 121 9.03 -9.42 6.51
C GLN A 121 8.45 -8.93 7.84
N TRP A 122 8.21 -7.62 7.98
CA TRP A 122 7.54 -7.08 9.16
C TRP A 122 6.11 -7.62 9.27
N ILE A 123 5.33 -7.62 8.18
CA ILE A 123 3.96 -8.17 8.16
C ILE A 123 3.97 -9.67 8.51
N LYS A 124 4.89 -10.45 7.92
CA LYS A 124 5.12 -11.86 8.28
C LYS A 124 5.41 -12.04 9.78
N SER A 125 6.24 -11.18 10.37
CA SER A 125 6.57 -11.24 11.80
C SER A 125 5.38 -10.96 12.73
N LYS A 126 4.33 -10.30 12.22
CA LYS A 126 3.06 -10.09 12.94
C LYS A 126 2.09 -11.26 12.79
N GLY A 127 2.43 -12.28 11.99
CA GLY A 127 1.63 -13.49 11.84
C GLY A 127 0.51 -13.40 10.80
N TYR A 128 0.46 -12.34 9.99
CA TYR A 128 -0.55 -12.19 8.93
C TYR A 128 -0.42 -13.23 7.83
N PHE A 129 0.81 -13.65 7.53
CA PHE A 129 1.09 -14.72 6.59
C PHE A 129 2.44 -15.39 6.89
N GLY A 130 2.64 -16.58 6.33
CA GLY A 130 3.88 -17.35 6.45
C GLY A 130 4.93 -16.95 5.41
N ASP A 131 5.58 -17.92 4.78
CA ASP A 131 6.47 -17.66 3.65
C ASP A 131 5.69 -17.66 2.34
N ILE A 132 5.05 -16.53 2.02
CA ILE A 132 4.29 -16.37 0.79
C ILE A 132 5.19 -16.43 -0.44
N GLU A 133 4.63 -16.86 -1.56
CA GLU A 133 5.21 -16.59 -2.87
C GLU A 133 4.78 -15.20 -3.30
N VAL A 134 5.72 -14.26 -3.40
CA VAL A 134 5.42 -12.90 -3.85
C VAL A 134 5.10 -12.96 -5.34
N GLY A 135 3.89 -12.55 -5.71
CA GLY A 135 3.34 -12.65 -7.05
C GLY A 135 3.68 -11.43 -7.89
N SER A 136 3.07 -10.28 -7.58
CA SER A 136 3.26 -9.04 -8.35
C SER A 136 3.41 -7.81 -7.47
N VAL A 137 4.15 -6.82 -7.98
CA VAL A 137 4.23 -5.47 -7.42
C VAL A 137 3.66 -4.51 -8.46
N GLN A 138 2.67 -3.73 -8.07
CA GLN A 138 2.02 -2.72 -8.89
C GLN A 138 2.15 -1.36 -8.22
N TYR A 139 2.04 -0.29 -9.00
CA TYR A 139 1.98 1.07 -8.49
C TYR A 139 1.04 1.90 -9.36
N GLY A 140 0.11 2.60 -8.72
CA GLY A 140 -0.98 3.27 -9.43
C GLY A 140 -1.86 4.11 -8.52
N VAL A 141 -2.96 4.59 -9.08
CA VAL A 141 -3.95 5.42 -8.40
C VAL A 141 -5.29 4.69 -8.34
N GLU A 142 -5.94 4.72 -7.19
CA GLU A 142 -7.35 4.36 -7.05
C GLU A 142 -8.17 5.64 -6.86
N ILE A 143 -9.18 5.86 -7.73
CA ILE A 143 -9.97 7.08 -7.74
C ILE A 143 -11.40 6.74 -7.30
N THR A 144 -11.79 7.18 -6.10
CA THR A 144 -13.18 7.13 -5.63
C THR A 144 -14.00 8.27 -6.24
N SER A 145 -13.42 9.47 -6.37
CA SER A 145 -14.04 10.60 -7.08
C SER A 145 -13.03 11.61 -7.61
N SER A 146 -13.28 12.11 -8.83
CA SER A 146 -12.46 13.14 -9.48
C SER A 146 -13.33 14.18 -10.22
N PRO A 147 -14.04 15.08 -9.50
CA PRO A 147 -14.89 16.08 -10.14
C PRO A 147 -14.12 16.94 -11.15
N GLY A 148 -14.66 17.04 -12.37
CA GLY A 148 -14.08 17.81 -13.48
C GLY A 148 -12.94 17.12 -14.22
N GLY A 149 -12.63 15.85 -13.91
CA GLY A 149 -11.46 15.15 -14.45
C GLY A 149 -10.17 15.68 -13.83
N LYS A 150 -9.26 14.78 -13.45
CA LYS A 150 -7.99 15.13 -12.82
C LYS A 150 -6.86 14.33 -13.45
N ASN A 151 -5.69 14.97 -13.56
CA ASN A 151 -4.50 14.34 -14.13
C ASN A 151 -3.62 13.77 -13.02
N PHE A 152 -3.17 12.53 -13.21
CA PHE A 152 -2.18 11.87 -12.39
C PHE A 152 -0.99 11.53 -13.29
N ASN A 153 0.16 12.12 -13.01
CA ASN A 153 1.36 11.91 -13.82
C ASN A 153 2.30 10.95 -13.08
N PHE A 154 2.67 9.84 -13.71
CA PHE A 154 3.65 8.90 -13.16
C PHE A 154 4.95 9.06 -13.93
N ASN A 155 5.83 9.92 -13.42
CA ASN A 155 7.07 10.30 -14.09
C ASN A 155 8.08 9.15 -14.14
N ASN A 156 8.15 8.36 -13.06
CA ASN A 156 8.99 7.16 -13.00
C ASN A 156 8.44 6.16 -12.00
N TRP A 157 8.57 4.89 -12.33
CA TRP A 157 8.37 3.78 -11.41
C TRP A 157 9.33 2.64 -11.77
N SER A 158 10.04 2.13 -10.76
CA SER A 158 10.97 1.01 -10.93
C SER A 158 10.85 0.02 -9.79
N VAL A 159 11.08 -1.26 -10.09
CA VAL A 159 11.15 -2.36 -9.12
C VAL A 159 12.47 -3.10 -9.33
N THR A 160 13.20 -3.35 -8.25
CA THR A 160 14.40 -4.18 -8.22
C THR A 160 14.11 -5.42 -7.39
N SER A 161 14.19 -6.59 -8.02
CA SER A 161 14.08 -7.89 -7.37
C SER A 161 15.30 -8.75 -7.72
N LYS A 162 16.03 -9.23 -6.71
CA LYS A 162 17.18 -10.14 -6.88
C LYS A 162 16.92 -11.43 -6.14
#